data_AF-A0A9W6F9X3-F1
#
_entry.id   AF-A0A9W6F9X3-F1
#
_cell.length_a   1.000
_cell.length_b   1.000
_cell.length_c   1.000
_cell.angle_alpha   90.00
_cell.angle_beta   90.00
_cell.angle_gamma   90.00
#
_symmetry.space_group_name_H-M   'P 1'
#
loop_
_entity.id
_entity.type
_entity.pdbx_description
1 polymer ?
#
loop_
_entity_poly.entity_id
_entity_poly.type
_entity_poly.pdbx_seq_one_letter_code
_entity_poly.pdbx_strand_id
1 'polypeptide(L)'
;MARFDVSSSCLVSPAATVRATLNGVPTAVAPSFYHPKTGPDGATLLRVTQLGLNTMNADGVEMCIVLKTNSRRQGCTNMRQLCPSTGGFCQAAFFDTACNCCPVPPANPPPPSPRPPSPPPSPRPPSPPPSPRPPSPPSPSPPSPSPPSPSPPSPSPPSPSPPSPSPPLPPPLPSIVPSFCSGDVCLNVGRPRNINSTSAYFDAASCVRVQANMSASLNAAIARVGLPMNDSFKVASERCSRDGMTSSVCAKFLVQDTPEERVLLTRFQVAAQALAPSFLAAAADNCDDGVEGKPLEVWSDNSFCVPLTGFGSCTITRIPAPARPPPPSPPTPPPAFPNCSCNTRPGTVPFMVNSEYTVGSRRGSNTEYCFHFYTIPKEQIMPSKCSVPFDAMAKVEWRAKDSMRQYVKGFILYPAVGERSRASAIWDTPGTDVLKATKLNWSPEEVDGGRVCVQIEKPYTMADLCVSTAPGQCNVRIYNSNQACCPIFPATPVA
;
A
#
# COMPACT_ATOMS: atom_id res chain seq x y z
N MET A 1 24.06 -0.20 -0.33
CA MET A 1 24.42 -1.32 -1.23
C MET A 1 23.14 -1.94 -1.78
N ALA A 2 23.21 -2.63 -2.91
CA ALA A 2 22.11 -3.44 -3.44
C ALA A 2 22.54 -4.92 -3.49
N ARG A 3 21.59 -5.83 -3.21
CA ARG A 3 21.75 -7.26 -3.43
C ARG A 3 20.59 -7.77 -4.27
N PHE A 4 20.89 -8.64 -5.22
CA PHE A 4 19.88 -9.29 -6.05
C PHE A 4 19.92 -10.79 -5.79
N ASP A 5 18.75 -11.39 -5.67
CA ASP A 5 18.60 -12.84 -5.74
C ASP A 5 18.75 -13.28 -7.20
N VAL A 6 19.73 -14.14 -7.45
CA VAL A 6 20.14 -14.52 -8.81
C VAL A 6 20.34 -16.03 -8.93
N SER A 7 20.30 -16.51 -10.17
CA SER A 7 20.49 -17.92 -10.48
C SER A 7 21.91 -18.37 -10.09
N SER A 8 21.99 -19.55 -9.47
CA SER A 8 23.27 -20.21 -9.17
C SER A 8 24.10 -20.50 -10.43
N SER A 9 23.47 -20.59 -11.60
CA SER A 9 24.16 -20.73 -12.89
C SER A 9 25.04 -19.52 -13.25
N CYS A 10 24.86 -18.37 -12.60
CA CYS A 10 25.68 -17.19 -12.83
C CYS A 10 27.01 -17.21 -12.06
N LEU A 11 27.08 -17.99 -10.97
CA LEU A 11 28.29 -18.14 -10.16
C LEU A 11 29.16 -19.26 -10.74
N VAL A 12 30.08 -18.89 -11.63
CA VAL A 12 30.97 -19.81 -12.36
C VAL A 12 32.43 -19.60 -11.97
N SER A 13 33.29 -20.60 -12.22
CA SER A 13 34.73 -20.51 -11.98
C SER A 13 35.53 -20.78 -13.27
N PRO A 14 36.36 -19.83 -13.75
CA PRO A 14 36.61 -18.48 -13.22
C PRO A 14 35.36 -17.59 -13.24
N ALA A 15 35.31 -16.55 -12.39
CA ALA A 15 34.14 -15.68 -12.28
C ALA A 15 33.73 -15.06 -13.63
N ALA A 16 32.43 -15.06 -13.92
CA ALA A 16 31.85 -14.31 -15.03
C ALA A 16 32.02 -12.80 -14.79
N THR A 17 32.10 -12.03 -15.86
CA THR A 17 32.25 -10.58 -15.76
C THR A 17 30.89 -9.93 -15.58
N VAL A 18 30.74 -9.17 -14.50
CA VAL A 18 29.56 -8.33 -14.25
C VAL A 18 30.00 -6.89 -13.99
N ARG A 19 29.27 -5.94 -14.58
CA ARG A 19 29.49 -4.50 -14.37
C ARG A 19 28.17 -3.84 -14.02
N ALA A 20 28.23 -2.74 -13.26
CA ALA A 20 27.08 -1.90 -12.99
C ALA A 20 27.40 -0.45 -13.32
N THR A 21 26.39 0.29 -13.77
CA THR A 21 26.44 1.75 -13.89
C THR A 21 25.25 2.37 -13.14
N LEU A 22 25.41 3.61 -12.68
CA LEU A 22 24.36 4.47 -12.15
C LEU A 22 24.23 5.68 -13.07
N ASN A 23 23.08 5.83 -13.72
CA ASN A 23 22.84 6.86 -14.74
C ASN A 23 23.96 6.90 -15.81
N GLY A 24 24.42 5.72 -16.25
CA GLY A 24 25.51 5.57 -17.22
C GLY A 24 26.94 5.64 -16.65
N VAL A 25 27.13 6.07 -15.40
CA VAL A 25 28.46 6.16 -14.76
C VAL A 25 28.82 4.83 -14.08
N PRO A 26 29.99 4.22 -14.35
CA PRO A 26 30.41 2.98 -13.70
C PRO A 26 30.46 3.07 -12.17
N THR A 27 30.00 2.02 -11.47
CA THR A 27 30.10 1.96 -10.01
C THR A 27 31.57 1.91 -9.57
N ALA A 28 31.89 2.56 -8.44
CA ALA A 28 33.25 2.61 -7.90
C ALA A 28 33.81 1.22 -7.57
N VAL A 29 32.94 0.28 -7.19
CA VAL A 29 33.28 -1.13 -6.97
C VAL A 29 32.51 -1.98 -7.98
N ALA A 30 33.23 -2.88 -8.64
CA ALA A 30 32.62 -3.84 -9.56
C ALA A 30 31.65 -4.78 -8.79
N PRO A 31 30.47 -5.08 -9.35
CA PRO A 31 29.58 -6.08 -8.76
C PRO A 31 30.23 -7.45 -8.66
N SER A 32 29.75 -8.28 -7.74
CA SER A 32 30.25 -9.66 -7.61
C SER A 32 29.16 -10.66 -7.21
N PHE A 33 29.29 -11.87 -7.74
CA PHE A 33 28.46 -13.00 -7.34
C PHE A 33 29.05 -13.70 -6.12
N TYR A 34 28.20 -14.14 -5.18
CA TYR A 34 28.65 -14.89 -4.02
C TYR A 34 27.54 -15.75 -3.41
N HIS A 35 27.94 -16.78 -2.67
CA HIS A 35 27.04 -17.52 -1.77
C HIS A 35 26.93 -16.80 -0.43
N PRO A 36 25.71 -16.47 0.05
CA PRO A 36 25.54 -15.89 1.37
C PRO A 36 25.92 -16.92 2.45
N LYS A 37 26.56 -16.45 3.53
CA LYS A 37 26.92 -17.31 4.68
C LYS A 37 25.70 -17.82 5.47
N THR A 38 24.59 -17.09 5.43
CA THR A 38 23.40 -17.31 6.27
C THR A 38 22.12 -17.37 5.44
N GLY A 39 22.18 -17.92 4.22
CA GLY A 39 21.02 -18.07 3.33
C GLY A 39 20.62 -19.54 3.13
N PRO A 40 19.49 -19.80 2.45
CA PRO A 40 19.11 -21.14 2.01
C PRO A 40 20.21 -21.79 1.20
N ASP A 41 20.34 -23.12 1.28
CA ASP A 41 21.31 -23.86 0.48
C ASP A 41 21.11 -23.61 -1.03
N GLY A 42 22.21 -23.31 -1.72
CA GLY A 42 22.22 -22.98 -3.14
C GLY A 42 21.86 -21.53 -3.47
N ALA A 43 21.52 -20.69 -2.47
CA ALA A 43 21.27 -19.27 -2.71
C ALA A 43 22.50 -18.59 -3.32
N THR A 44 22.26 -17.76 -4.34
CA THR A 44 23.32 -17.01 -5.03
C THR A 44 22.89 -15.56 -5.12
N LEU A 45 23.78 -14.66 -4.71
CA LEU A 45 23.50 -13.23 -4.68
C LEU A 45 24.46 -12.47 -5.59
N LEU A 46 23.93 -11.45 -6.29
CA LEU A 46 24.73 -10.41 -6.93
C LEU A 46 24.82 -9.20 -5.98
N ARG A 47 26.03 -8.82 -5.58
CA ARG A 47 26.30 -7.68 -4.68
C ARG A 47 26.76 -6.46 -5.47
N VAL A 48 26.15 -5.31 -5.24
CA VAL A 48 26.62 -4.01 -5.72
C VAL A 48 26.84 -3.07 -4.53
N THR A 49 28.09 -2.70 -4.24
CA THR A 49 28.47 -1.86 -3.10
C THR A 49 28.86 -0.45 -3.52
N GLN A 50 28.99 0.45 -2.55
CA GLN A 50 29.46 1.83 -2.77
C GLN A 50 28.69 2.57 -3.86
N LEU A 51 27.35 2.46 -3.85
CA LEU A 51 26.50 3.14 -4.82
C LEU A 51 26.57 4.68 -4.71
N GLY A 52 27.03 5.23 -3.58
CA GLY A 52 27.07 6.68 -3.36
C GLY A 52 25.69 7.34 -3.30
N LEU A 53 24.63 6.54 -3.19
CA LEU A 53 23.25 7.00 -3.14
C LEU A 53 22.82 7.29 -1.69
N ASN A 54 22.04 8.34 -1.54
CA ASN A 54 21.40 8.79 -0.30
C ASN A 54 19.98 9.30 -0.63
N THR A 55 19.22 9.68 0.38
CA THR A 55 17.82 10.11 0.21
C THR A 55 17.62 11.39 -0.62
N MET A 56 18.69 12.11 -0.97
CA MET A 56 18.65 13.32 -1.78
C MET A 56 18.95 13.07 -3.25
N ASN A 57 19.66 11.99 -3.58
CA ASN A 57 20.13 11.72 -4.95
C ASN A 57 19.72 10.35 -5.49
N ALA A 58 19.00 9.53 -4.72
CA ALA A 58 18.57 8.21 -5.15
C ALA A 58 17.32 8.24 -6.05
N ASP A 59 16.50 9.28 -5.96
CA ASP A 59 15.26 9.37 -6.72
C ASP A 59 15.55 9.42 -8.24
N GLY A 60 14.81 8.60 -9.00
CA GLY A 60 14.98 8.47 -10.44
C GLY A 60 16.31 7.87 -10.92
N VAL A 61 17.19 7.40 -10.03
CA VAL A 61 18.47 6.79 -10.45
C VAL A 61 18.25 5.45 -11.12
N GLU A 62 18.75 5.33 -12.34
CA GLU A 62 18.76 4.09 -13.11
C GLU A 62 20.06 3.31 -12.83
N MET A 63 19.92 2.04 -12.44
CA MET A 63 21.05 1.13 -12.30
C MET A 63 21.03 0.08 -13.41
N CYS A 64 22.04 0.11 -14.28
CA CYS A 64 22.16 -0.84 -15.38
C CYS A 64 23.18 -1.93 -15.03
N ILE A 65 22.80 -3.21 -15.18
CA ILE A 65 23.68 -4.36 -14.97
C ILE A 65 24.08 -4.93 -16.33
N VAL A 66 25.38 -5.01 -16.58
CA VAL A 66 25.95 -5.59 -17.81
C VAL A 66 26.59 -6.92 -17.48
N LEU A 67 26.12 -7.98 -18.13
CA LEU A 67 26.55 -9.34 -17.95
C LEU A 67 27.42 -9.81 -19.12
N LYS A 68 28.54 -10.48 -18.83
CA LYS A 68 29.41 -11.12 -19.82
C LYS A 68 29.91 -12.45 -19.29
N THR A 69 30.00 -13.45 -20.17
CA THR A 69 30.58 -14.75 -19.82
C THR A 69 32.04 -14.62 -19.42
N ASN A 70 32.54 -15.61 -18.67
CA ASN A 70 33.98 -15.77 -18.44
C ASN A 70 34.70 -16.24 -19.72
N SER A 71 36.03 -16.46 -19.63
CA SER A 71 36.87 -16.96 -20.73
C SER A 71 36.47 -18.36 -21.23
N ARG A 72 35.69 -19.12 -20.45
CA ARG A 72 35.15 -20.43 -20.80
C ARG A 72 33.74 -20.37 -21.40
N ARG A 73 33.24 -19.17 -21.73
CA ARG A 73 31.87 -18.91 -22.20
C ARG A 73 30.78 -19.35 -21.21
N GLN A 74 31.08 -19.35 -19.91
CA GLN A 74 30.15 -19.69 -18.84
C GLN A 74 29.67 -18.43 -18.10
N GLY A 75 28.47 -18.49 -17.53
CA GLY A 75 27.82 -17.41 -16.79
C GLY A 75 26.55 -16.90 -17.48
N CYS A 76 25.85 -16.00 -16.82
CA CYS A 76 24.63 -15.39 -17.34
C CYS A 76 24.94 -14.28 -18.35
N THR A 77 24.11 -14.17 -19.39
CA THR A 77 24.30 -13.19 -20.49
C THR A 77 23.14 -12.22 -20.64
N ASN A 78 22.04 -12.44 -19.93
CA ASN A 78 20.85 -11.61 -19.95
C ASN A 78 20.09 -11.70 -18.62
N MET A 79 19.15 -10.78 -18.39
CA MET A 79 18.37 -10.72 -17.14
C MET A 79 17.51 -11.97 -16.91
N ARG A 80 17.04 -12.64 -17.97
CA ARG A 80 16.25 -13.88 -17.85
C ARG A 80 17.06 -15.04 -17.31
N GLN A 81 18.35 -15.10 -17.61
CA GLN A 81 19.29 -16.06 -17.01
C GLN A 81 19.75 -15.63 -15.61
N LEU A 82 19.88 -14.32 -15.40
CA LEU A 82 20.30 -13.76 -14.11
C LEU A 82 19.25 -14.01 -13.01
N CYS A 83 17.98 -13.80 -13.31
CA CYS A 83 16.92 -13.79 -12.31
C CYS A 83 16.03 -15.05 -12.44
N PRO A 84 16.02 -15.95 -11.44
CA PRO A 84 15.36 -17.25 -11.54
C PRO A 84 13.82 -17.18 -11.52
N SER A 85 13.23 -16.05 -11.11
CA SER A 85 11.77 -15.85 -11.14
C SER A 85 11.23 -15.90 -12.57
N THR A 86 10.05 -16.54 -12.75
CA THR A 86 9.32 -16.60 -14.02
C THR A 86 9.11 -15.20 -14.61
N GLY A 87 9.95 -14.82 -15.56
CA GLY A 87 9.90 -13.51 -16.25
C GLY A 87 11.22 -12.72 -16.27
N GLY A 88 12.28 -13.20 -15.60
CA GLY A 88 13.56 -12.47 -15.56
C GLY A 88 13.57 -11.29 -14.57
N PHE A 89 12.72 -11.35 -13.55
CA PHE A 89 12.63 -10.37 -12.46
C PHE A 89 13.45 -10.84 -11.26
N CYS A 90 14.46 -10.07 -10.88
CA CYS A 90 15.24 -10.32 -9.67
C CYS A 90 14.52 -9.68 -8.48
N GLN A 91 14.45 -10.40 -7.36
CA GLN A 91 14.20 -9.73 -6.08
C GLN A 91 15.47 -8.96 -5.72
N ALA A 92 15.29 -7.70 -5.32
CA ALA A 92 16.39 -6.85 -4.89
C ALA A 92 16.15 -6.38 -3.46
N ALA A 93 17.23 -6.28 -2.69
CA ALA A 93 17.23 -5.64 -1.39
C ALA A 93 18.26 -4.52 -1.39
N PHE A 94 17.85 -3.35 -0.93
CA PHE A 94 18.75 -2.21 -0.74
C PHE A 94 19.05 -2.06 0.74
N PHE A 95 20.31 -1.81 1.05
CA PHE A 95 20.79 -1.65 2.41
C PHE A 95 21.50 -0.31 2.53
N ASP A 96 21.32 0.36 3.65
CA ASP A 96 22.14 1.50 4.03
C ASP A 96 23.55 1.06 4.44
N THR A 97 24.39 2.02 4.81
CA THR A 97 25.75 1.76 5.31
C THR A 97 25.76 0.99 6.63
N ALA A 98 24.68 1.08 7.42
CA ALA A 98 24.54 0.39 8.70
C ALA A 98 23.99 -1.05 8.58
N CYS A 99 23.54 -1.47 7.39
CA CYS A 99 22.84 -2.73 7.14
C CYS A 99 21.54 -2.91 7.97
N ASN A 100 20.90 -1.81 8.39
CA ASN A 100 19.78 -1.84 9.34
C ASN A 100 18.39 -1.82 8.69
N CYS A 101 18.31 -1.54 7.37
CA CYS A 101 17.06 -1.51 6.61
C CYS A 101 17.14 -2.42 5.38
N CYS A 102 16.10 -3.26 5.19
CA CYS A 102 15.92 -4.14 4.04
C CYS A 102 14.48 -4.03 3.49
N PRO A 103 14.09 -2.93 2.84
CA PRO A 103 12.88 -2.96 2.02
C PRO A 103 13.13 -3.91 0.85
N VAL A 104 12.33 -4.99 0.75
CA VAL A 104 12.22 -5.80 -0.46
C VAL A 104 11.05 -5.22 -1.25
N PRO A 105 11.27 -4.33 -2.24
CA PRO A 105 10.18 -3.88 -3.08
C PRO A 105 9.57 -5.08 -3.83
N PRO A 106 8.24 -5.15 -3.97
CA PRO A 106 7.64 -6.03 -4.97
C PRO A 106 8.19 -5.62 -6.35
N ALA A 107 8.61 -6.60 -7.16
CA ALA A 107 9.13 -6.35 -8.49
C ALA A 107 8.02 -5.77 -9.37
N ASN A 108 7.94 -4.43 -9.46
CA ASN A 108 7.05 -3.78 -10.41
C ASN A 108 7.56 -4.03 -11.84
N PRO A 109 6.68 -4.40 -12.79
CA PRO A 109 7.07 -4.45 -14.19
C PRO A 109 7.52 -3.06 -14.65
N PRO A 110 8.58 -2.95 -15.47
CA PRO A 110 9.00 -1.67 -16.00
C PRO A 110 7.85 -1.03 -16.79
N PRO A 111 7.68 0.31 -16.71
CA PRO A 111 6.68 1.01 -17.51
C PRO A 111 6.91 0.71 -19.00
N PRO A 112 5.85 0.46 -19.79
CA PRO A 112 5.99 0.22 -21.21
C PRO A 112 6.70 1.41 -21.86
N SER A 113 7.77 1.15 -22.61
CA SER A 113 8.53 2.18 -23.31
C SER A 113 7.58 3.03 -24.17
N PRO A 114 7.73 4.37 -24.20
CA PRO A 114 6.89 5.23 -25.03
C PRO A 114 7.00 4.78 -26.48
N ARG A 115 5.84 4.58 -27.11
CA ARG A 115 5.76 4.19 -28.52
C ARG A 115 6.45 5.28 -29.36
N PRO A 116 7.43 4.93 -30.22
CA PRO A 116 8.02 5.91 -31.13
C PRO A 116 6.93 6.56 -31.98
N PRO A 117 7.05 7.86 -32.30
CA PRO A 117 6.16 8.50 -33.26
C PRO A 117 6.18 7.71 -34.57
N SER A 118 4.97 7.43 -35.10
CA SER A 118 4.83 6.65 -36.32
C SER A 118 5.50 7.39 -37.48
N PRO A 119 6.46 6.78 -38.19
CA PRO A 119 7.08 7.41 -39.34
C PRO A 119 6.03 7.62 -40.45
N PRO A 120 6.17 8.69 -41.26
CA PRO A 120 5.30 8.92 -42.40
C PRO A 120 5.36 7.72 -43.37
N PRO A 121 4.23 7.38 -44.02
CA PRO A 121 4.16 6.25 -44.93
C PRO A 121 5.15 6.45 -46.08
N SER A 122 6.12 5.54 -46.17
CA SER A 122 7.08 5.52 -47.28
C SER A 122 6.38 5.10 -48.57
N PRO A 123 6.76 5.67 -49.73
CA PRO A 123 6.18 5.30 -51.02
C PRO A 123 6.41 3.82 -51.34
N ARG A 124 5.40 3.17 -51.90
CA ARG A 124 5.43 1.75 -52.29
C ARG A 124 6.58 1.51 -53.29
N PRO A 125 7.48 0.55 -53.03
CA PRO A 125 8.46 0.13 -54.00
C PRO A 125 7.79 -0.59 -55.19
N PRO A 126 8.37 -0.50 -56.41
CA PRO A 126 7.93 -1.30 -57.55
C PRO A 126 8.16 -2.80 -57.29
N SER A 127 7.22 -3.61 -57.77
CA SER A 127 7.22 -5.07 -57.62
C SER A 127 8.48 -5.70 -58.21
N PRO A 128 9.16 -6.62 -57.48
CA PRO A 128 10.33 -7.32 -58.01
C PRO A 128 9.92 -8.39 -59.04
N PRO A 129 10.83 -8.72 -59.98
CA PRO A 129 10.60 -9.75 -60.99
C PRO A 129 10.62 -11.18 -60.39
N PRO A 130 10.03 -12.18 -61.07
CA PRO A 130 9.92 -13.54 -60.56
C PRO A 130 11.30 -14.19 -60.37
N SER A 131 11.50 -14.81 -59.21
CA SER A 131 12.72 -15.56 -58.92
C SER A 131 12.78 -16.90 -59.68
N PRO A 132 13.97 -17.36 -60.10
CA PRO A 132 14.16 -18.63 -60.80
C PRO A 132 14.00 -19.85 -59.88
N ARG A 133 13.64 -20.99 -60.48
CA ARG A 133 13.40 -22.28 -59.81
C ARG A 133 14.63 -22.78 -59.03
N PRO A 134 14.45 -23.40 -57.85
CA PRO A 134 15.53 -24.04 -57.12
C PRO A 134 16.06 -25.30 -57.84
N PRO A 135 17.37 -25.60 -57.73
CA PRO A 135 17.94 -26.87 -58.17
C PRO A 135 17.61 -28.03 -57.22
N SER A 136 17.56 -29.23 -57.80
CA SER A 136 17.23 -30.51 -57.17
C SER A 136 18.15 -30.90 -56.00
N PRO A 137 17.64 -31.64 -55.00
CA PRO A 137 18.39 -32.03 -53.81
C PRO A 137 19.44 -33.13 -54.12
N PRO A 138 20.59 -33.15 -53.41
CA PRO A 138 21.54 -34.26 -53.49
C PRO A 138 21.09 -35.48 -52.67
N SER A 139 21.48 -36.66 -53.17
CA SER A 139 21.23 -37.99 -52.60
C SER A 139 21.69 -38.19 -51.15
N PRO A 140 21.05 -39.10 -50.39
CA PRO A 140 21.36 -39.36 -49.00
C PRO A 140 22.67 -40.15 -48.81
N SER A 141 23.43 -39.76 -47.79
CA SER A 141 24.63 -40.45 -47.29
C SER A 141 24.27 -41.70 -46.46
N PRO A 142 25.16 -42.71 -46.40
CA PRO A 142 24.91 -44.01 -45.78
C PRO A 142 24.88 -43.97 -44.24
N PRO A 143 24.25 -44.96 -43.59
CA PRO A 143 24.07 -44.99 -42.14
C PRO A 143 25.37 -45.29 -41.39
N SER A 144 25.60 -44.57 -40.29
CA SER A 144 26.66 -44.85 -39.32
C SER A 144 26.28 -45.99 -38.36
N PRO A 145 27.28 -46.72 -37.83
CA PRO A 145 27.09 -47.95 -37.06
C PRO A 145 26.57 -47.72 -35.64
N SER A 146 25.85 -48.74 -35.16
CA SER A 146 25.21 -48.82 -33.85
C SER A 146 26.20 -48.71 -32.67
N PRO A 147 25.82 -48.03 -31.58
CA PRO A 147 26.61 -48.01 -30.34
C PRO A 147 26.49 -49.33 -29.55
N PRO A 148 27.53 -49.69 -28.76
CA PRO A 148 27.56 -50.94 -27.99
C PRO A 148 26.65 -50.91 -26.74
N SER A 149 26.18 -52.10 -26.37
CA SER A 149 25.27 -52.38 -25.26
C SER A 149 25.76 -51.89 -23.90
N PRO A 150 24.83 -51.48 -23.00
CA PRO A 150 25.15 -51.05 -21.64
C PRO A 150 25.55 -52.23 -20.72
N SER A 151 26.46 -51.93 -19.81
CA SER A 151 26.93 -52.83 -18.75
C SER A 151 25.85 -53.13 -17.70
N PRO A 152 25.95 -54.26 -16.96
CA PRO A 152 24.94 -54.71 -16.00
C PRO A 152 24.87 -53.82 -14.75
N PRO A 153 23.70 -53.72 -14.10
CA PRO A 153 23.56 -53.03 -12.82
C PRO A 153 24.20 -53.82 -11.66
N SER A 154 24.85 -53.11 -10.75
CA SER A 154 25.36 -53.63 -9.48
C SER A 154 24.24 -54.13 -8.55
N PRO A 155 24.52 -55.12 -7.68
CA PRO A 155 23.55 -55.71 -6.77
C PRO A 155 23.07 -54.74 -5.69
N SER A 156 21.78 -54.84 -5.36
CA SER A 156 21.11 -54.05 -4.33
C SER A 156 21.58 -54.43 -2.91
N PRO A 157 21.67 -53.47 -1.98
CA PRO A 157 21.97 -53.74 -0.57
C PRO A 157 20.80 -54.46 0.13
N PRO A 158 21.08 -55.22 1.21
CA PRO A 158 20.07 -55.96 1.94
C PRO A 158 19.04 -55.05 2.63
N SER A 159 17.78 -55.47 2.59
CA SER A 159 16.66 -54.79 3.23
C SER A 159 16.83 -54.67 4.75
N PRO A 160 16.60 -53.48 5.34
CA PRO A 160 16.44 -53.36 6.79
C PRO A 160 15.15 -54.05 7.25
N SER A 161 15.22 -54.69 8.41
CA SER A 161 14.11 -55.40 9.06
C SER A 161 12.88 -54.49 9.27
N PRO A 162 11.66 -55.04 9.14
CA PRO A 162 10.45 -54.26 9.28
C PRO A 162 10.26 -53.76 10.73
N PRO A 163 9.97 -52.46 10.94
CA PRO A 163 9.56 -51.97 12.24
C PRO A 163 8.20 -52.58 12.64
N SER A 164 8.09 -52.87 13.92
CA SER A 164 6.90 -53.42 14.58
C SER A 164 5.64 -52.61 14.23
N PRO A 165 4.48 -53.26 13.99
CA PRO A 165 3.27 -52.56 13.58
C PRO A 165 2.82 -51.58 14.67
N SER A 166 2.82 -50.30 14.32
CA SER A 166 2.18 -49.27 15.13
C SER A 166 0.68 -49.56 15.27
N PRO A 167 0.07 -49.28 16.43
CA PRO A 167 -1.35 -49.47 16.66
C PRO A 167 -2.18 -48.71 15.61
N PRO A 168 -3.35 -49.23 15.21
CA PRO A 168 -4.19 -48.61 14.20
C PRO A 168 -4.58 -47.20 14.67
N LEU A 169 -4.16 -46.20 13.88
CA LEU A 169 -4.56 -44.82 14.06
C LEU A 169 -6.09 -44.74 13.97
N PRO A 170 -6.74 -43.97 14.87
CA PRO A 170 -8.17 -43.73 14.77
C PRO A 170 -8.49 -43.13 13.39
N PRO A 171 -9.66 -43.44 12.80
CA PRO A 171 -10.06 -42.91 11.51
C PRO A 171 -9.96 -41.38 11.54
N PRO A 172 -9.30 -40.75 10.56
CA PRO A 172 -9.20 -39.30 10.53
C PRO A 172 -10.61 -38.72 10.51
N LEU A 173 -10.90 -37.83 11.46
CA LEU A 173 -12.12 -37.03 11.39
C LEU A 173 -12.17 -36.37 10.01
N PRO A 174 -13.35 -36.33 9.36
CA PRO A 174 -13.49 -35.64 8.09
C PRO A 174 -13.02 -34.19 8.26
N SER A 175 -11.91 -33.85 7.60
CA SER A 175 -11.41 -32.48 7.52
C SER A 175 -12.46 -31.65 6.78
N ILE A 176 -13.36 -31.02 7.53
CA ILE A 176 -14.19 -29.93 7.03
C ILE A 176 -13.24 -28.75 6.87
N VAL A 177 -12.51 -28.71 5.76
CA VAL A 177 -11.77 -27.52 5.35
C VAL A 177 -12.84 -26.58 4.78
N PRO A 178 -13.16 -25.45 5.44
CA PRO A 178 -14.09 -24.50 4.86
C PRO A 178 -13.50 -24.00 3.55
N SER A 179 -14.23 -24.22 2.46
CA SER A 179 -13.85 -23.78 1.13
C SER A 179 -13.64 -22.26 1.14
N PHE A 180 -12.40 -21.84 0.81
CA PHE A 180 -11.86 -20.51 1.14
C PHE A 180 -12.59 -19.31 0.52
N CYS A 181 -13.48 -19.54 -0.46
CA CYS A 181 -14.23 -18.50 -1.17
C CYS A 181 -15.58 -19.02 -1.73
N SER A 182 -16.29 -19.89 -0.99
CA SER A 182 -17.61 -20.33 -1.48
C SER A 182 -18.69 -19.28 -1.22
N GLY A 183 -19.17 -18.66 -2.29
CA GLY A 183 -20.33 -17.77 -2.26
C GLY A 183 -20.13 -16.48 -3.06
N ASP A 184 -21.10 -15.59 -2.92
CA ASP A 184 -21.02 -14.23 -3.44
C ASP A 184 -20.01 -13.41 -2.64
N VAL A 185 -19.05 -12.82 -3.34
CA VAL A 185 -18.08 -11.90 -2.75
C VAL A 185 -18.42 -10.50 -3.21
N CYS A 186 -18.92 -9.69 -2.28
CA CYS A 186 -19.28 -8.30 -2.52
C CYS A 186 -18.22 -7.36 -1.95
N LEU A 187 -17.79 -6.42 -2.78
CA LEU A 187 -16.94 -5.29 -2.41
C LEU A 187 -17.80 -4.04 -2.38
N ASN A 188 -17.68 -3.27 -1.32
CA ASN A 188 -18.53 -2.13 -1.03
C ASN A 188 -17.67 -0.89 -0.86
N VAL A 189 -18.21 0.25 -1.28
CA VAL A 189 -17.73 1.58 -0.90
C VAL A 189 -18.92 2.40 -0.41
N GLY A 190 -18.74 3.11 0.67
CA GLY A 190 -19.79 3.95 1.22
C GLY A 190 -19.48 4.38 2.62
N ARG A 191 -20.52 4.56 3.41
CA ARG A 191 -20.41 5.00 4.79
C ARG A 191 -19.71 3.95 5.66
N PRO A 192 -18.83 4.37 6.60
CA PRO A 192 -18.28 3.46 7.58
C PRO A 192 -19.36 2.70 8.34
N ARG A 193 -19.18 1.38 8.51
CA ARG A 193 -20.19 0.49 9.10
C ARG A 193 -20.54 0.81 10.56
N ASN A 194 -19.67 1.55 11.25
CA ASN A 194 -19.77 1.88 12.66
C ASN A 194 -20.55 3.18 12.97
N ILE A 195 -20.84 4.00 11.97
CA ILE A 195 -21.63 5.21 12.18
C ILE A 195 -23.11 4.76 12.15
N ASN A 196 -24.07 5.47 12.74
CA ASN A 196 -25.52 5.31 12.45
C ASN A 196 -26.06 6.63 11.90
N SER A 197 -26.14 6.76 10.58
CA SER A 197 -26.61 7.95 9.88
C SER A 197 -27.56 7.50 8.76
N THR A 198 -28.66 8.22 8.61
CA THR A 198 -29.70 7.95 7.60
C THR A 198 -29.46 8.72 6.29
N SER A 199 -28.42 9.56 6.23
CA SER A 199 -28.12 10.32 5.02
C SER A 199 -27.53 9.41 3.94
N ALA A 200 -28.19 9.37 2.78
CA ALA A 200 -27.65 8.78 1.58
C ALA A 200 -26.32 9.48 1.19
N TYR A 201 -25.32 8.69 0.82
CA TYR A 201 -24.02 9.22 0.37
C TYR A 201 -23.97 9.40 -1.14
N PHE A 202 -24.77 8.62 -1.86
CA PHE A 202 -24.81 8.60 -3.31
C PHE A 202 -26.26 8.68 -3.77
N ASP A 203 -26.54 9.55 -4.73
CA ASP A 203 -27.76 9.41 -5.53
C ASP A 203 -27.69 8.14 -6.41
N ALA A 204 -28.82 7.73 -6.97
CA ALA A 204 -28.89 6.50 -7.78
C ALA A 204 -27.94 6.50 -8.98
N ALA A 205 -27.74 7.64 -9.65
CA ALA A 205 -26.86 7.76 -10.80
C ALA A 205 -25.38 7.71 -10.38
N SER A 206 -25.03 8.41 -9.31
CA SER A 206 -23.70 8.40 -8.69
C SER A 206 -23.33 7.00 -8.21
N CYS A 207 -24.25 6.29 -7.56
CA CYS A 207 -24.05 4.91 -7.16
C CYS A 207 -23.71 4.01 -8.36
N VAL A 208 -24.48 4.08 -9.45
CA VAL A 208 -24.22 3.28 -10.66
C VAL A 208 -22.86 3.62 -11.28
N ARG A 209 -22.46 4.90 -11.33
CA ARG A 209 -21.13 5.30 -11.84
C ARG A 209 -19.98 4.71 -11.02
N VAL A 210 -20.09 4.77 -9.68
CA VAL A 210 -19.08 4.21 -8.78
C VAL A 210 -19.01 2.69 -8.94
N GLN A 211 -20.16 1.99 -8.97
CA GLN A 211 -20.22 0.54 -9.21
C GLN A 211 -19.63 0.14 -10.58
N ALA A 212 -19.90 0.92 -11.63
CA ALA A 212 -19.34 0.68 -12.97
C ALA A 212 -17.81 0.80 -12.98
N ASN A 213 -17.26 1.83 -12.34
CA ASN A 213 -15.81 1.99 -12.22
C ASN A 213 -15.15 0.87 -11.39
N MET A 214 -15.76 0.51 -10.26
CA MET A 214 -15.29 -0.59 -9.41
C MET A 214 -15.27 -1.91 -10.19
N SER A 215 -16.40 -2.29 -10.81
CA SER A 215 -16.52 -3.54 -11.55
C SER A 215 -15.53 -3.62 -12.73
N ALA A 216 -15.38 -2.54 -13.51
CA ALA A 216 -14.40 -2.49 -14.60
C ALA A 216 -12.96 -2.70 -14.11
N SER A 217 -12.57 -2.00 -13.04
CA SER A 217 -11.23 -2.08 -12.47
C SER A 217 -10.92 -3.47 -11.89
N LEU A 218 -11.88 -4.08 -11.19
CA LEU A 218 -11.73 -5.42 -10.61
C LEU A 218 -11.66 -6.49 -11.70
N ASN A 219 -12.55 -6.44 -12.69
CA ASN A 219 -12.53 -7.41 -13.79
C ASN A 219 -11.24 -7.30 -14.61
N ALA A 220 -10.69 -6.09 -14.80
CA ALA A 220 -9.37 -5.91 -15.41
C ALA A 220 -8.22 -6.47 -14.54
N ALA A 221 -8.30 -6.36 -13.21
CA ALA A 221 -7.33 -6.99 -12.31
C ALA A 221 -7.39 -8.52 -12.38
N ILE A 222 -8.59 -9.09 -12.44
CA ILE A 222 -8.80 -10.55 -12.55
C ILE A 222 -8.26 -11.08 -13.87
N ALA A 223 -8.59 -10.42 -14.99
CA ALA A 223 -8.12 -10.81 -16.30
C ALA A 223 -6.57 -10.80 -16.39
N ARG A 224 -5.90 -9.87 -15.70
CA ARG A 224 -4.43 -9.83 -15.61
C ARG A 224 -3.84 -10.99 -14.81
N VAL A 225 -4.53 -11.45 -13.77
CA VAL A 225 -4.06 -12.56 -12.92
C VAL A 225 -4.44 -13.92 -13.52
N GLY A 226 -5.49 -14.00 -14.33
CA GLY A 226 -6.00 -15.25 -14.89
C GLY A 226 -6.78 -16.09 -13.88
N LEU A 227 -7.36 -15.45 -12.86
CA LEU A 227 -8.14 -16.14 -11.83
C LEU A 227 -9.50 -16.59 -12.41
N PRO A 228 -9.85 -17.88 -12.36
CA PRO A 228 -11.12 -18.37 -12.91
C PRO A 228 -12.32 -17.88 -12.08
N MET A 229 -13.34 -17.40 -12.78
CA MET A 229 -14.55 -16.83 -12.20
C MET A 229 -15.75 -17.60 -12.73
N ASN A 230 -16.72 -17.88 -11.86
CA ASN A 230 -18.04 -18.34 -12.27
C ASN A 230 -18.87 -17.15 -12.78
N ASP A 231 -18.82 -16.03 -12.04
CA ASP A 231 -19.45 -14.76 -12.40
C ASP A 231 -18.48 -13.62 -12.16
N SER A 232 -18.23 -12.80 -13.20
CA SER A 232 -17.47 -11.55 -13.10
C SER A 232 -18.09 -10.56 -12.11
N PHE A 233 -17.31 -9.58 -11.64
CA PHE A 233 -17.85 -8.50 -10.82
C PHE A 233 -18.92 -7.74 -11.61
N LYS A 234 -20.15 -7.79 -11.11
CA LYS A 234 -21.32 -7.11 -11.69
C LYS A 234 -21.82 -6.03 -10.73
N VAL A 235 -22.42 -4.99 -11.31
CA VAL A 235 -23.11 -3.89 -10.63
C VAL A 235 -24.28 -4.46 -9.83
N ALA A 236 -24.29 -4.26 -8.50
CA ALA A 236 -25.38 -4.66 -7.62
C ALA A 236 -26.37 -3.50 -7.45
N SER A 237 -27.15 -3.22 -8.49
CA SER A 237 -28.04 -2.05 -8.58
C SER A 237 -29.16 -2.07 -7.53
N GLU A 238 -29.56 -3.26 -7.08
CA GLU A 238 -30.51 -3.44 -5.99
C GLU A 238 -29.97 -2.92 -4.65
N ARG A 239 -28.64 -2.90 -4.46
CA ARG A 239 -28.00 -2.35 -3.26
C ARG A 239 -27.90 -0.83 -3.27
N CYS A 240 -27.88 -0.20 -4.46
CA CYS A 240 -28.02 1.25 -4.56
C CYS A 240 -29.37 1.75 -4.02
N SER A 241 -30.43 0.94 -4.19
CA SER A 241 -31.82 1.38 -3.95
C SER A 241 -32.32 1.07 -2.55
N ARG A 242 -31.74 0.08 -1.86
CA ARG A 242 -32.26 -0.41 -0.57
C ARG A 242 -31.77 0.44 0.61
N ASP A 243 -30.52 0.90 0.56
CA ASP A 243 -29.90 1.63 1.66
C ASP A 243 -29.44 3.05 1.27
N GLY A 244 -29.36 3.41 -0.01
CA GLY A 244 -28.92 4.73 -0.50
C GLY A 244 -27.49 5.14 -0.07
N MET A 245 -26.75 4.25 0.59
CA MET A 245 -25.54 4.58 1.34
C MET A 245 -24.31 3.82 0.87
N THR A 246 -24.47 2.80 0.03
CA THR A 246 -23.42 1.86 -0.34
C THR A 246 -23.46 1.51 -1.82
N SER A 247 -22.32 1.71 -2.47
CA SER A 247 -22.05 1.22 -3.82
C SER A 247 -21.34 -0.13 -3.72
N SER A 248 -21.97 -1.18 -4.25
CA SER A 248 -21.50 -2.56 -4.13
C SER A 248 -21.32 -3.23 -5.49
N VAL A 249 -20.30 -4.05 -5.64
CA VAL A 249 -20.11 -4.94 -6.78
C VAL A 249 -19.85 -6.35 -6.27
N CYS A 250 -20.50 -7.34 -6.88
CA CYS A 250 -20.43 -8.73 -6.42
C CYS A 250 -19.95 -9.66 -7.53
N ALA A 251 -19.22 -10.71 -7.16
CA ALA A 251 -18.72 -11.76 -8.06
C ALA A 251 -18.82 -13.14 -7.41
N LYS A 252 -18.69 -14.19 -8.23
CA LYS A 252 -18.53 -15.58 -7.78
C LYS A 252 -17.26 -16.19 -8.36
N PHE A 253 -16.38 -16.65 -7.48
CA PHE A 253 -15.15 -17.33 -7.87
C PHE A 253 -15.40 -18.80 -8.18
N LEU A 254 -14.66 -19.36 -9.14
CA LEU A 254 -14.69 -20.81 -9.48
C LEU A 254 -13.58 -21.58 -8.76
N VAL A 255 -13.16 -21.11 -7.58
CA VAL A 255 -11.98 -21.66 -6.89
C VAL A 255 -12.34 -22.99 -6.21
N GLN A 256 -11.75 -24.07 -6.69
CA GLN A 256 -11.83 -25.43 -6.14
C GLN A 256 -10.81 -25.70 -5.04
N ASP A 257 -10.17 -24.65 -4.53
CA ASP A 257 -9.19 -24.70 -3.45
C ASP A 257 -7.90 -25.44 -3.80
N THR A 258 -7.51 -25.44 -5.09
CA THR A 258 -6.21 -26.00 -5.47
C THR A 258 -5.05 -25.07 -5.06
N PRO A 259 -3.84 -25.61 -4.83
CA PRO A 259 -2.67 -24.79 -4.52
C PRO A 259 -2.38 -23.70 -5.56
N GLU A 260 -2.59 -23.99 -6.86
CA GLU A 260 -2.39 -22.96 -7.90
C GLU A 260 -3.43 -21.84 -7.79
N GLU A 261 -4.70 -22.18 -7.56
CA GLU A 261 -5.77 -21.19 -7.43
C GLU A 261 -5.59 -20.31 -6.20
N ARG A 262 -5.07 -20.85 -5.09
CA ARG A 262 -4.73 -20.04 -3.89
C ARG A 262 -3.65 -19.00 -4.18
N VAL A 263 -2.67 -19.32 -5.03
CA VAL A 263 -1.65 -18.36 -5.47
C VAL A 263 -2.27 -17.27 -6.34
N LEU A 264 -3.16 -17.63 -7.26
CA LEU A 264 -3.88 -16.66 -8.09
C LEU A 264 -4.79 -15.76 -7.24
N LEU A 265 -5.50 -16.33 -6.27
CA LEU A 265 -6.37 -15.58 -5.37
C LEU A 265 -5.55 -14.58 -4.55
N THR A 266 -4.43 -14.99 -3.95
CA THR A 266 -3.52 -14.09 -3.22
C THR A 266 -3.02 -12.93 -4.09
N ARG A 267 -2.66 -13.20 -5.36
CA ARG A 267 -2.25 -12.15 -6.31
C ARG A 267 -3.39 -11.17 -6.61
N PHE A 268 -4.60 -11.69 -6.76
CA PHE A 268 -5.78 -10.86 -6.94
C PHE A 268 -6.09 -10.02 -5.70
N GLN A 269 -5.99 -10.57 -4.48
CA GLN A 269 -6.20 -9.83 -3.23
C GLN A 269 -5.27 -8.61 -3.13
N VAL A 270 -3.98 -8.78 -3.43
CA VAL A 270 -3.02 -7.66 -3.45
C VAL A 270 -3.41 -6.61 -4.49
N ALA A 271 -3.81 -7.05 -5.69
CA ALA A 271 -4.26 -6.14 -6.75
C ALA A 271 -5.55 -5.40 -6.38
N ALA A 272 -6.51 -6.07 -5.75
CA ALA A 272 -7.76 -5.48 -5.29
C ALA A 272 -7.51 -4.44 -4.19
N GLN A 273 -6.63 -4.75 -3.21
CA GLN A 273 -6.25 -3.80 -2.16
C GLN A 273 -5.57 -2.55 -2.72
N ALA A 274 -4.74 -2.68 -3.76
CA ALA A 274 -4.12 -1.55 -4.43
C ALA A 274 -5.13 -0.64 -5.17
N LEU A 275 -6.34 -1.13 -5.47
CA LEU A 275 -7.42 -0.34 -6.09
C LEU A 275 -8.31 0.40 -5.07
N ALA A 276 -8.19 0.13 -3.77
CA ALA A 276 -9.02 0.80 -2.76
C ALA A 276 -8.97 2.35 -2.84
N PRO A 277 -7.79 2.99 -3.04
CA PRO A 277 -7.73 4.44 -3.18
C PRO A 277 -8.46 4.99 -4.40
N SER A 278 -8.48 4.25 -5.53
CA SER A 278 -9.20 4.71 -6.73
C SER A 278 -10.70 4.55 -6.58
N PHE A 279 -11.18 3.54 -5.84
CA PHE A 279 -12.60 3.42 -5.50
C PHE A 279 -13.05 4.55 -4.58
N LEU A 280 -12.22 4.90 -3.58
CA LEU A 280 -12.49 6.04 -2.70
C LEU A 280 -12.50 7.36 -3.46
N ALA A 281 -11.56 7.58 -4.38
CA ALA A 281 -11.54 8.79 -5.21
C ALA A 281 -12.79 8.89 -6.09
N ALA A 282 -13.15 7.79 -6.77
CA ALA A 282 -14.34 7.75 -7.60
C ALA A 282 -15.63 7.98 -6.80
N ALA A 283 -15.70 7.42 -5.60
CA ALA A 283 -16.80 7.68 -4.67
C ALA A 283 -16.81 9.15 -4.21
N ALA A 284 -15.65 9.70 -3.84
CA ALA A 284 -15.53 11.06 -3.35
C ALA A 284 -15.98 12.11 -4.39
N ASP A 285 -15.68 11.89 -5.67
CA ASP A 285 -16.08 12.75 -6.79
C ASP A 285 -17.59 12.66 -7.13
N ASN A 286 -18.28 11.65 -6.63
CA ASN A 286 -19.70 11.38 -6.90
C ASN A 286 -20.55 11.42 -5.63
N CYS A 287 -20.07 12.05 -4.57
CA CYS A 287 -20.84 12.22 -3.35
C CYS A 287 -21.95 13.27 -3.51
N ASP A 288 -23.06 13.06 -2.81
CA ASP A 288 -24.13 14.05 -2.73
C ASP A 288 -23.71 15.31 -1.94
N ASP A 289 -24.34 16.44 -2.24
CA ASP A 289 -24.03 17.76 -1.66
C ASP A 289 -24.13 17.77 -0.12
N GLY A 290 -24.99 16.91 0.43
CA GLY A 290 -25.21 16.77 1.87
C GLY A 290 -24.13 16.01 2.65
N VAL A 291 -23.17 15.37 1.96
CA VAL A 291 -22.15 14.51 2.59
C VAL A 291 -20.71 14.98 2.38
N GLU A 292 -20.50 16.24 1.97
CA GLU A 292 -19.16 16.84 1.84
C GLU A 292 -18.33 16.66 3.12
N GLY A 293 -17.10 16.15 2.99
CA GLY A 293 -16.18 15.92 4.11
C GLY A 293 -16.56 14.74 5.03
N LYS A 294 -17.66 14.02 4.76
CA LYS A 294 -18.00 12.82 5.52
C LYS A 294 -17.06 11.66 5.17
N PRO A 295 -16.74 10.77 6.14
CA PRO A 295 -15.83 9.66 5.91
C PRO A 295 -16.48 8.63 4.97
N LEU A 296 -15.63 8.03 4.13
CA LEU A 296 -15.92 6.90 3.25
C LEU A 296 -15.05 5.72 3.68
N GLU A 297 -15.62 4.52 3.66
CA GLU A 297 -14.93 3.24 3.87
C GLU A 297 -15.09 2.40 2.59
N VAL A 298 -14.05 1.66 2.22
CA VAL A 298 -14.13 0.54 1.29
C VAL A 298 -13.93 -0.74 2.09
N TRP A 299 -14.82 -1.72 1.92
CA TRP A 299 -14.75 -3.00 2.63
C TRP A 299 -15.28 -4.16 1.78
N SER A 300 -15.02 -5.40 2.22
CA SER A 300 -15.65 -6.60 1.68
C SER A 300 -16.62 -7.24 2.69
N ASP A 301 -17.72 -7.81 2.19
CA ASP A 301 -18.69 -8.56 3.02
C ASP A 301 -18.08 -9.87 3.53
N ASN A 302 -17.16 -10.46 2.76
CA ASN A 302 -16.41 -11.65 3.13
C ASN A 302 -14.91 -11.34 3.14
N SER A 303 -14.46 -10.77 4.26
CA SER A 303 -13.08 -10.31 4.48
C SER A 303 -12.02 -11.41 4.31
N PHE A 304 -12.41 -12.68 4.49
CA PHE A 304 -11.49 -13.81 4.34
C PHE A 304 -11.16 -14.10 2.87
N CYS A 305 -12.10 -13.89 1.94
CA CYS A 305 -11.88 -14.21 0.53
C CYS A 305 -11.14 -13.08 -0.21
N VAL A 306 -11.55 -11.83 0.00
CA VAL A 306 -10.88 -10.65 -0.58
C VAL A 306 -10.80 -9.60 0.52
N PRO A 307 -9.72 -9.58 1.34
CA PRO A 307 -9.56 -8.55 2.36
C PRO A 307 -9.34 -7.22 1.65
N LEU A 308 -10.32 -6.33 1.81
CA LEU A 308 -10.28 -4.99 1.26
C LEU A 308 -10.63 -4.03 2.38
N THR A 309 -9.75 -3.09 2.68
CA THR A 309 -10.00 -2.01 3.65
C THR A 309 -9.37 -0.72 3.18
N GLY A 310 -10.10 0.38 3.23
CA GLY A 310 -9.58 1.70 2.93
C GLY A 310 -10.50 2.79 3.46
N PHE A 311 -9.92 3.96 3.77
CA PHE A 311 -10.66 5.11 4.29
C PHE A 311 -10.37 6.36 3.45
N GLY A 312 -11.41 7.15 3.23
CA GLY A 312 -11.34 8.44 2.53
C GLY A 312 -12.44 9.38 3.03
N SER A 313 -12.68 10.45 2.28
CA SER A 313 -13.76 11.40 2.57
C SER A 313 -14.33 11.95 1.28
N CYS A 314 -15.62 12.27 1.27
CA CYS A 314 -16.27 12.93 0.14
C CYS A 314 -15.65 14.30 -0.14
N THR A 315 -15.35 14.58 -1.41
CA THR A 315 -14.81 15.87 -1.87
C THR A 315 -15.64 16.38 -3.02
N ILE A 316 -16.47 17.40 -2.77
CA ILE A 316 -17.22 18.04 -3.83
C ILE A 316 -16.29 19.03 -4.50
N THR A 317 -15.83 18.68 -5.70
CA THR A 317 -15.07 19.61 -6.54
C THR A 317 -16.04 20.66 -7.07
N ARG A 318 -16.35 21.70 -6.27
CA ARG A 318 -17.17 22.82 -6.74
C ARG A 318 -16.41 23.49 -7.88
N ILE A 319 -16.95 23.39 -9.10
CA ILE A 319 -16.51 24.21 -10.22
C ILE A 319 -16.67 25.67 -9.75
N PRO A 320 -15.60 26.47 -9.69
CA PRO A 320 -15.70 27.83 -9.19
C PRO A 320 -16.69 28.61 -10.06
N ALA A 321 -17.71 29.21 -9.44
CA ALA A 321 -18.62 30.12 -10.10
C ALA A 321 -17.82 31.26 -10.78
N PRO A 322 -18.26 31.76 -11.94
CA PRO A 322 -17.56 32.83 -12.66
C PRO A 322 -17.32 34.04 -11.75
N ALA A 323 -16.06 34.47 -11.69
CA ALA A 323 -15.55 35.42 -10.71
C ALA A 323 -16.28 36.77 -10.75
N ARG A 324 -16.78 37.21 -9.58
CA ARG A 324 -17.22 38.59 -9.34
C ARG A 324 -15.98 39.49 -9.24
N PRO A 325 -16.02 40.75 -9.73
CA PRO A 325 -14.87 41.65 -9.68
C PRO A 325 -14.34 41.86 -8.24
N PRO A 326 -13.01 42.00 -8.08
CA PRO A 326 -12.38 41.94 -6.76
C PRO A 326 -12.68 43.20 -5.93
N PRO A 327 -13.09 43.04 -4.66
CA PRO A 327 -13.09 44.14 -3.69
C PRO A 327 -11.65 44.52 -3.29
N PRO A 328 -11.44 45.73 -2.74
CA PRO A 328 -10.13 46.23 -2.36
C PRO A 328 -9.41 45.31 -1.36
N SER A 329 -8.09 45.24 -1.51
CA SER A 329 -7.18 44.29 -0.86
C SER A 329 -7.41 44.17 0.66
N PRO A 330 -7.69 42.97 1.17
CA PRO A 330 -7.77 42.72 2.61
C PRO A 330 -6.38 42.81 3.25
N PRO A 331 -6.31 43.06 4.57
CA PRO A 331 -5.08 42.92 5.34
C PRO A 331 -4.47 41.52 5.16
N THR A 332 -3.15 41.46 5.22
CA THR A 332 -2.31 40.28 5.00
C THR A 332 -2.91 39.03 5.66
N PRO A 333 -3.19 37.95 4.92
CA PRO A 333 -3.83 36.77 5.47
C PRO A 333 -2.98 36.20 6.63
N PRO A 334 -3.59 35.78 7.74
CA PRO A 334 -2.88 35.15 8.83
C PRO A 334 -2.11 33.92 8.30
N PRO A 335 -0.94 33.59 8.87
CA PRO A 335 -0.12 32.48 8.41
C PRO A 335 -0.95 31.20 8.33
N ALA A 336 -0.90 30.54 7.17
CA ALA A 336 -1.69 29.34 6.91
C ALA A 336 -1.34 28.27 7.96
N PHE A 337 -2.37 27.73 8.62
CA PHE A 337 -2.23 26.53 9.44
C PHE A 337 -2.15 25.34 8.47
N PRO A 338 -1.03 24.57 8.37
CA PRO A 338 0.14 24.49 9.27
C PRO A 338 1.23 25.52 9.03
N ASN A 339 1.78 26.06 10.12
CA ASN A 339 2.99 26.88 10.11
C ASN A 339 4.29 26.02 10.08
N CYS A 340 4.23 24.82 9.50
CA CYS A 340 5.33 23.86 9.52
C CYS A 340 5.46 23.13 8.18
N SER A 341 6.70 22.89 7.76
CA SER A 341 7.06 22.05 6.60
C SER A 341 6.99 20.54 6.92
N CYS A 342 5.96 20.11 7.64
CA CYS A 342 5.79 18.72 8.06
C CYS A 342 4.81 17.99 7.13
N ASN A 343 4.97 16.67 7.00
CA ASN A 343 4.08 15.88 6.15
C ASN A 343 2.70 15.71 6.83
N THR A 344 1.66 16.25 6.19
CA THR A 344 0.29 16.30 6.72
C THR A 344 -0.59 15.13 6.28
N ARG A 345 -0.05 14.19 5.49
CA ARG A 345 -0.83 13.09 4.94
C ARG A 345 -1.14 12.05 6.03
N PRO A 346 -2.42 11.66 6.24
CA PRO A 346 -2.77 10.54 7.12
C PRO A 346 -2.01 9.25 6.74
N GLY A 347 -1.72 8.43 7.75
CA GLY A 347 -0.98 7.17 7.57
C GLY A 347 0.54 7.32 7.45
N THR A 348 1.08 8.54 7.54
CA THR A 348 2.54 8.76 7.53
C THR A 348 3.22 8.48 8.88
N VAL A 349 2.47 8.54 9.97
CA VAL A 349 2.87 8.11 11.32
C VAL A 349 1.92 6.99 11.77
N PRO A 350 2.32 6.13 12.73
CA PRO A 350 1.51 5.00 13.19
C PRO A 350 0.27 5.39 14.01
N PHE A 351 -0.13 6.66 14.02
CA PHE A 351 -1.14 7.21 14.90
C PHE A 351 -2.27 7.86 14.12
N MET A 352 -3.50 7.66 14.59
CA MET A 352 -4.70 8.30 14.05
C MET A 352 -5.59 8.81 15.17
N VAL A 353 -6.43 9.80 14.83
CA VAL A 353 -7.51 10.29 15.70
C VAL A 353 -8.83 9.82 15.14
N ASN A 354 -9.75 9.41 16.02
CA ASN A 354 -11.13 9.14 15.64
C ASN A 354 -11.77 10.40 15.05
N SER A 355 -12.62 10.24 14.04
CA SER A 355 -13.37 11.33 13.42
C SER A 355 -14.43 11.94 14.34
N GLU A 356 -14.61 11.38 15.53
CA GLU A 356 -15.54 11.88 16.53
C GLU A 356 -14.85 12.09 17.89
N TYR A 357 -15.25 13.14 18.59
CA TYR A 357 -14.89 13.42 19.98
C TYR A 357 -16.12 13.34 20.89
N THR A 358 -15.93 12.75 22.07
CA THR A 358 -17.00 12.54 23.05
C THR A 358 -16.99 13.63 24.12
N VAL A 359 -18.16 13.97 24.66
CA VAL A 359 -18.25 14.80 25.87
C VAL A 359 -18.03 13.91 27.09
N GLY A 360 -16.96 14.19 27.84
CA GLY A 360 -16.57 13.49 29.04
C GLY A 360 -17.22 14.04 30.31
N SER A 361 -16.49 13.93 31.42
CA SER A 361 -16.96 14.31 32.75
C SER A 361 -17.31 15.79 32.84
N ARG A 362 -18.50 16.10 33.38
CA ARG A 362 -18.97 17.46 33.67
C ARG A 362 -18.79 17.78 35.15
N ARG A 363 -17.54 17.84 35.64
CA ARG A 363 -17.27 18.16 37.05
C ARG A 363 -16.97 19.65 37.24
N GLY A 364 -17.69 20.28 38.17
CA GLY A 364 -17.52 21.69 38.51
C GLY A 364 -17.89 22.63 37.37
N SER A 365 -17.09 23.68 37.18
CA SER A 365 -17.25 24.71 36.15
C SER A 365 -16.74 24.29 34.76
N ASN A 366 -16.17 23.09 34.60
CA ASN A 366 -15.53 22.66 33.37
C ASN A 366 -16.25 21.46 32.71
N THR A 367 -16.07 21.33 31.40
CA THR A 367 -16.51 20.20 30.59
C THR A 367 -15.31 19.61 29.86
N GLU A 368 -15.15 18.29 29.90
CA GLU A 368 -14.13 17.55 29.15
C GLU A 368 -14.64 17.18 27.74
N TYR A 369 -13.83 17.42 26.72
CA TYR A 369 -14.08 16.98 25.34
C TYR A 369 -12.93 16.09 24.87
N CYS A 370 -13.22 14.80 24.70
CA CYS A 370 -12.22 13.74 24.57
C CYS A 370 -12.09 13.26 23.13
N PHE A 371 -10.87 13.39 22.59
CA PHE A 371 -10.45 12.84 21.31
C PHE A 371 -9.84 11.47 21.54
N HIS A 372 -10.29 10.46 20.80
CA HIS A 372 -9.80 9.08 20.90
C HIS A 372 -8.74 8.83 19.85
N PHE A 373 -7.69 8.12 20.24
CA PHE A 373 -6.55 7.80 19.39
C PHE A 373 -6.43 6.30 19.23
N TYR A 374 -5.85 5.88 18.11
CA TYR A 374 -5.57 4.48 17.82
C TYR A 374 -4.31 4.36 16.97
N THR A 375 -3.76 3.15 16.92
CA THR A 375 -2.60 2.84 16.10
C THR A 375 -2.98 2.15 14.80
N ILE A 376 -2.17 2.35 13.76
CA ILE A 376 -2.27 1.57 12.52
C ILE A 376 -1.17 0.52 12.44
N PRO A 377 -1.45 -0.70 11.93
CA PRO A 377 -0.44 -1.72 11.71
C PRO A 377 0.70 -1.20 10.82
N LYS A 378 1.92 -1.66 11.08
CA LYS A 378 3.13 -1.20 10.40
C LYS A 378 3.04 -1.34 8.87
N GLU A 379 2.32 -2.37 8.41
CA GLU A 379 2.11 -2.70 7.00
C GLU A 379 1.23 -1.65 6.29
N GLN A 380 0.43 -0.89 7.04
CA GLN A 380 -0.46 0.16 6.52
C GLN A 380 0.17 1.56 6.59
N ILE A 381 1.34 1.70 7.22
CA ILE A 381 2.04 2.98 7.33
C ILE A 381 2.62 3.32 5.96
N MET A 382 2.28 4.51 5.46
CA MET A 382 2.78 5.02 4.20
C MET A 382 4.29 5.27 4.29
N PRO A 383 5.10 4.72 3.37
CA PRO A 383 6.53 4.98 3.33
C PRO A 383 6.80 6.49 3.27
N SER A 384 7.49 7.01 4.27
CA SER A 384 7.81 8.43 4.36
C SER A 384 8.97 8.67 5.31
N LYS A 385 9.57 9.87 5.25
CA LYS A 385 10.60 10.31 6.21
C LYS A 385 10.07 10.39 7.66
N CYS A 386 8.77 10.19 7.85
CA CYS A 386 8.04 10.21 9.11
C CYS A 386 8.13 8.90 9.89
N SER A 387 8.27 7.79 9.17
CA SER A 387 8.07 6.46 9.74
C SER A 387 9.39 5.92 10.27
N VAL A 388 9.84 6.41 11.42
CA VAL A 388 10.70 5.58 12.27
C VAL A 388 9.76 4.60 13.00
N PRO A 389 9.94 3.27 12.86
CA PRO A 389 8.89 2.28 13.14
C PRO A 389 8.44 2.12 14.60
N PHE A 390 8.86 2.98 15.52
CA PHE A 390 8.51 2.94 16.94
C PHE A 390 8.51 4.34 17.56
N ASP A 391 8.13 5.36 16.78
CA ASP A 391 8.10 6.72 17.29
C ASP A 391 7.00 6.88 18.34
N ALA A 392 7.25 7.67 19.38
CA ALA A 392 6.24 8.00 20.39
C ALA A 392 5.36 9.17 19.89
N MET A 393 4.08 9.18 20.29
CA MET A 393 3.20 10.33 20.06
C MET A 393 3.60 11.44 21.05
N ALA A 394 4.31 12.44 20.56
CA ALA A 394 4.94 13.46 21.40
C ALA A 394 4.04 14.64 21.73
N LYS A 395 3.16 15.02 20.79
CA LYS A 395 2.31 16.20 20.88
C LYS A 395 1.06 16.05 20.03
N VAL A 396 -0.04 16.64 20.49
CA VAL A 396 -1.25 16.85 19.71
C VAL A 396 -1.55 18.35 19.64
N GLU A 397 -1.96 18.83 18.46
CA GLU A 397 -2.39 20.22 18.27
C GLU A 397 -3.82 20.29 17.73
N TRP A 398 -4.56 21.31 18.15
CA TRP A 398 -5.89 21.65 17.63
C TRP A 398 -5.84 23.03 16.99
N ARG A 399 -6.54 23.17 15.86
CA ARG A 399 -6.86 24.50 15.34
C ARG A 399 -8.00 25.10 16.16
N ALA A 400 -7.68 26.07 17.01
CA ALA A 400 -8.56 26.59 18.05
C ALA A 400 -8.48 28.12 18.12
N LYS A 401 -9.62 28.79 18.29
CA LYS A 401 -9.74 30.25 18.30
C LYS A 401 -8.87 30.83 19.41
N ASP A 402 -7.95 31.69 19.04
CA ASP A 402 -7.01 32.31 19.96
C ASP A 402 -7.70 33.14 21.06
N SER A 403 -8.84 33.75 20.74
CA SER A 403 -9.69 34.51 21.67
C SER A 403 -10.27 33.67 22.81
N MET A 404 -10.23 32.34 22.69
CA MET A 404 -10.78 31.41 23.68
C MET A 404 -9.75 30.91 24.70
N ARG A 405 -8.50 31.42 24.65
CA ARG A 405 -7.37 31.03 25.53
C ARG A 405 -7.75 30.89 27.01
N GLN A 406 -8.42 31.90 27.56
CA GLN A 406 -8.77 31.97 28.98
C GLN A 406 -9.78 30.90 29.44
N TYR A 407 -10.54 30.32 28.50
CA TYR A 407 -11.57 29.33 28.79
C TYR A 407 -11.05 27.89 28.68
N VAL A 408 -9.87 27.67 28.11
CA VAL A 408 -9.22 26.35 28.08
C VAL A 408 -8.38 26.18 29.34
N LYS A 409 -8.83 25.33 30.26
CA LYS A 409 -8.20 25.13 31.58
C LYS A 409 -7.05 24.12 31.56
N GLY A 410 -6.92 23.34 30.49
CA GLY A 410 -5.86 22.36 30.33
C GLY A 410 -6.36 21.11 29.62
N PHE A 411 -5.60 20.03 29.78
CA PHE A 411 -5.94 18.71 29.26
C PHE A 411 -5.92 17.67 30.38
N ILE A 412 -6.80 16.68 30.26
CA ILE A 412 -6.69 15.41 30.98
C ILE A 412 -6.29 14.34 29.98
N LEU A 413 -5.26 13.59 30.35
CA LEU A 413 -4.60 12.59 29.53
C LEU A 413 -5.01 11.22 30.06
N TYR A 414 -5.59 10.40 29.19
CA TYR A 414 -6.02 9.04 29.49
C TYR A 414 -5.30 8.07 28.54
N PRO A 415 -4.03 7.70 28.79
CA PRO A 415 -3.37 6.67 27.99
C PRO A 415 -4.12 5.34 28.15
N ALA A 416 -4.07 4.47 27.14
CA ALA A 416 -4.74 3.16 27.19
C ALA A 416 -4.14 2.26 28.27
N VAL A 417 -2.82 2.36 28.46
CA VAL A 417 -2.05 1.71 29.51
C VAL A 417 -1.36 2.78 30.34
N GLY A 418 -1.34 2.63 31.66
CA GLY A 418 -0.71 3.60 32.57
C GLY A 418 -1.70 4.49 33.30
N GLU A 419 -1.17 5.47 34.03
CA GLU A 419 -1.97 6.35 34.87
C GLU A 419 -2.49 7.58 34.12
N ARG A 420 -3.72 7.99 34.46
CA ARG A 420 -4.26 9.28 34.01
C ARG A 420 -3.36 10.42 34.52
N SER A 421 -3.17 11.43 33.69
CA SER A 421 -2.37 12.61 34.06
C SER A 421 -3.01 13.91 33.58
N ARG A 422 -2.40 15.05 33.94
CA ARG A 422 -2.85 16.39 33.52
C ARG A 422 -1.74 17.07 32.74
N ALA A 423 -2.13 17.81 31.71
CA ALA A 423 -1.23 18.70 30.99
C ALA A 423 -1.80 20.11 30.92
N SER A 424 -0.93 21.12 31.01
CA SER A 424 -1.34 22.51 30.86
C SER A 424 -1.69 22.83 29.40
N ALA A 425 -2.63 23.76 29.20
CA ALA A 425 -2.92 24.31 27.89
C ALA A 425 -1.73 25.15 27.41
N ILE A 426 -1.10 24.75 26.31
CA ILE A 426 -0.03 25.53 25.67
C ILE A 426 -0.60 26.10 24.39
N TRP A 427 -0.46 27.39 24.20
CA TRP A 427 -0.87 28.09 22.99
C TRP A 427 0.36 28.61 22.25
N ASP A 428 0.29 28.64 20.93
CA ASP A 428 1.36 29.22 20.11
C ASP A 428 1.37 30.76 20.19
N THR A 429 2.05 31.45 19.28
CA THR A 429 2.00 32.91 19.22
C THR A 429 0.57 33.42 19.02
N PRO A 430 0.17 34.52 19.68
CA PRO A 430 -1.16 35.09 19.52
C PRO A 430 -1.53 35.30 18.05
N GLY A 431 -2.77 34.94 17.68
CA GLY A 431 -3.30 35.04 16.32
C GLY A 431 -3.00 33.88 15.38
N THR A 432 -2.33 32.81 15.82
CA THR A 432 -2.09 31.61 15.01
C THR A 432 -3.18 30.54 15.11
N ASP A 433 -4.10 30.68 16.07
CA ASP A 433 -5.18 29.74 16.36
C ASP A 433 -4.70 28.29 16.61
N VAL A 434 -3.62 28.12 17.39
CA VAL A 434 -3.05 26.79 17.70
C VAL A 434 -3.00 26.53 19.21
N LEU A 435 -3.77 25.53 19.63
CA LEU A 435 -3.76 24.96 20.98
C LEU A 435 -2.99 23.63 20.97
N LYS A 436 -2.14 23.37 21.98
CA LYS A 436 -1.19 22.25 22.01
C LYS A 436 -1.24 21.50 23.33
N ALA A 437 -1.35 20.17 23.25
CA ALA A 437 -1.02 19.25 24.33
C ALA A 437 0.36 18.66 24.05
N THR A 438 1.35 18.99 24.87
CA THR A 438 2.74 18.55 24.70
C THR A 438 3.17 17.59 25.81
N LYS A 439 4.37 17.02 25.69
CA LYS A 439 4.95 16.07 26.66
C LYS A 439 4.06 14.84 26.86
N LEU A 440 3.41 14.39 25.78
CA LEU A 440 2.65 13.14 25.79
C LEU A 440 3.64 11.97 25.84
N ASN A 441 4.55 11.89 24.86
CA ASN A 441 5.54 10.82 24.70
C ASN A 441 4.93 9.41 24.81
N TRP A 442 3.71 9.25 24.31
CA TRP A 442 2.99 7.98 24.42
C TRP A 442 3.56 6.94 23.46
N SER A 443 3.80 5.73 23.96
CA SER A 443 4.12 4.57 23.13
C SER A 443 2.92 4.17 22.26
N PRO A 444 3.11 3.35 21.22
CA PRO A 444 2.00 2.79 20.45
C PRO A 444 0.94 2.11 21.33
N GLU A 445 1.34 1.38 22.36
CA GLU A 445 0.41 0.72 23.28
C GLU A 445 -0.38 1.71 24.14
N GLU A 446 0.21 2.85 24.52
CA GLU A 446 -0.48 3.91 25.26
C GLU A 446 -1.44 4.71 24.37
N VAL A 447 -1.12 4.84 23.08
CA VAL A 447 -1.96 5.51 22.08
C VAL A 447 -3.19 4.68 21.71
N ASP A 448 -3.05 3.36 21.58
CA ASP A 448 -4.12 2.49 21.07
C ASP A 448 -5.30 2.35 22.05
N GLY A 449 -6.35 3.16 21.84
CA GLY A 449 -7.46 3.31 22.80
C GLY A 449 -7.26 4.44 23.81
N GLY A 450 -6.16 5.20 23.69
CA GLY A 450 -5.86 6.37 24.50
C GLY A 450 -6.75 7.57 24.13
N ARG A 451 -6.91 8.51 25.07
CA ARG A 451 -7.76 9.71 24.90
C ARG A 451 -7.09 10.96 25.43
N VAL A 452 -7.14 12.04 24.66
CA VAL A 452 -6.75 13.39 25.10
C VAL A 452 -7.99 14.24 25.23
N CYS A 453 -8.29 14.70 26.45
CA CYS A 453 -9.49 15.46 26.75
C CYS A 453 -9.17 16.92 27.03
N VAL A 454 -9.74 17.83 26.24
CA VAL A 454 -9.63 19.28 26.43
C VAL A 454 -10.63 19.71 27.51
N GLN A 455 -10.17 20.41 28.55
CA GLN A 455 -11.02 20.98 29.58
C GLN A 455 -11.39 22.42 29.22
N ILE A 456 -12.68 22.65 28.98
CA ILE A 456 -13.23 23.95 28.62
C ILE A 456 -14.19 24.42 29.72
N GLU A 457 -14.04 25.66 30.15
CA GLU A 457 -14.93 26.31 31.11
C GLU A 457 -16.31 26.59 30.51
N LYS A 458 -17.35 26.29 31.28
CA LYS A 458 -18.75 26.54 30.91
C LYS A 458 -19.00 28.06 30.81
N PRO A 459 -19.89 28.52 29.92
CA PRO A 459 -20.81 27.73 29.09
C PRO A 459 -20.22 27.26 27.75
N TYR A 460 -18.93 27.52 27.48
CA TYR A 460 -18.33 27.26 26.18
C TYR A 460 -18.12 25.77 25.89
N THR A 461 -18.09 25.46 24.61
CA THR A 461 -17.96 24.11 24.08
C THR A 461 -16.75 23.95 23.17
N MET A 462 -16.42 22.71 22.82
CA MET A 462 -15.39 22.45 21.81
C MET A 462 -15.77 23.03 20.44
N ALA A 463 -17.06 23.08 20.10
CA ALA A 463 -17.55 23.69 18.88
C ALA A 463 -17.31 25.21 18.85
N ASP A 464 -17.40 25.89 20.00
CA ASP A 464 -17.06 27.31 20.12
C ASP A 464 -15.56 27.54 19.95
N LEU A 465 -14.75 26.63 20.50
CA LEU A 465 -13.30 26.68 20.49
C LEU A 465 -12.70 26.40 19.11
N CYS A 466 -13.22 25.45 18.34
CA CYS A 466 -12.58 25.01 17.11
C CYS A 466 -12.72 25.98 15.93
N VAL A 467 -11.66 26.03 15.11
CA VAL A 467 -11.65 26.78 13.84
C VAL A 467 -11.68 25.79 12.68
N SER A 468 -12.84 25.63 12.06
CA SER A 468 -13.01 24.84 10.84
C SER A 468 -14.01 25.50 9.89
N THR A 469 -14.01 25.06 8.63
CA THR A 469 -15.01 25.40 7.61
C THR A 469 -16.36 24.72 7.89
N ALA A 470 -16.35 23.57 8.57
CA ALA A 470 -17.56 22.86 8.98
C ALA A 470 -17.93 23.18 10.45
N PRO A 471 -19.22 23.45 10.76
CA PRO A 471 -19.68 23.71 12.12
C PRO A 471 -19.34 22.56 13.08
N GLY A 472 -18.76 22.89 14.24
CA GLY A 472 -18.44 21.92 15.30
C GLY A 472 -17.24 21.00 15.00
N GLN A 473 -16.68 21.05 13.79
CA GLN A 473 -15.50 20.26 13.42
C GLN A 473 -14.22 20.90 13.97
N CYS A 474 -13.33 20.06 14.48
CA CYS A 474 -12.02 20.40 14.98
C CYS A 474 -10.95 19.75 14.11
N ASN A 475 -9.97 20.53 13.66
CA ASN A 475 -8.81 19.99 12.97
C ASN A 475 -7.73 19.65 14.00
N VAL A 476 -7.38 18.37 14.07
CA VAL A 476 -6.43 17.81 15.04
C VAL A 476 -5.17 17.36 14.31
N ARG A 477 -4.01 17.62 14.89
CA ARG A 477 -2.71 17.15 14.39
C ARG A 477 -2.02 16.29 15.41
N ILE A 478 -1.41 15.23 14.93
CA ILE A 478 -0.56 14.36 15.76
C ILE A 478 0.88 14.55 15.34
N TYR A 479 1.78 14.76 16.29
CA TYR A 479 3.20 14.84 16.05
C TYR A 479 3.89 13.65 16.70
N ASN A 480 4.81 13.05 15.94
CA ASN A 480 5.79 12.11 16.46
C ASN A 480 6.95 12.86 17.16
N SER A 481 7.88 12.14 17.80
CA SER A 481 8.95 12.78 18.59
C SER A 481 9.88 13.67 17.76
N ASN A 482 10.12 13.32 16.49
CA ASN A 482 10.96 14.10 15.60
C ASN A 482 10.26 15.31 14.96
N GLN A 483 8.93 15.46 15.16
CA GLN A 483 8.08 16.53 14.63
C GLN A 483 8.13 16.71 13.11
N ALA A 484 8.73 15.79 12.37
CA ALA A 484 8.83 15.87 10.92
C ALA A 484 7.45 15.69 10.26
N CYS A 485 6.50 15.07 10.98
CA CYS A 485 5.23 14.65 10.42
C CYS A 485 4.07 14.95 11.35
N CYS A 486 2.97 15.35 10.73
CA CYS A 486 1.87 16.07 11.37
C CYS A 486 0.54 15.80 10.64
N PRO A 487 0.13 14.53 10.46
CA PRO A 487 -1.13 14.23 9.81
C PRO A 487 -2.27 15.02 10.44
N ILE A 488 -3.17 15.51 9.58
CA ILE A 488 -4.33 16.30 9.99
C ILE A 488 -5.57 15.40 9.93
N PHE A 489 -6.33 15.41 11.02
CA PHE A 489 -7.57 14.67 11.15
C PHE A 489 -8.71 15.62 11.50
N PRO A 490 -9.83 15.59 10.76
CA PRO A 490 -11.05 16.25 11.19
C PRO A 490 -11.74 15.42 12.27
N ALA A 491 -12.27 16.08 13.29
CA ALA A 491 -13.07 15.43 14.33
C ALA A 491 -14.31 16.26 14.70
N THR A 492 -15.48 15.63 14.79
CA THR A 492 -16.77 16.27 15.13
C THR A 492 -17.32 15.76 16.46
N PRO A 493 -18.30 16.41 17.10
CA PRO A 493 -18.96 15.83 18.26
C PRO A 493 -19.60 14.48 17.89
N VAL A 494 -19.55 13.49 18.79
CA VAL A 494 -20.43 12.33 18.71
C VAL A 494 -21.88 12.82 18.77
N ALA A 495 -22.71 12.33 17.84
CA ALA A 495 -24.12 12.71 17.72
C ALA A 495 -24.97 12.28 18.91
#